data_AF-A0A3E0INT0-F1
#
_entry.id   AF-A0A3E0INT0-F1
#
_cell.length_a   1.000
_cell.length_b   1.000
_cell.length_c   1.000
_cell.angle_alpha   90.00
_cell.angle_beta   90.00
_cell.angle_gamma   90.00
#
_symmetry.space_group_name_H-M   'P 1'
#
loop_
_entity.id
_entity.type
_entity.pdbx_description
1 polymer ?
#
loop_
_entity_poly.entity_id
_entity_poly.type
_entity_poly.pdbx_seq_one_letter_code
_entity_poly.pdbx_strand_id
1 'polypeptide(L)'
;MNKGIKKIILPLTASAVLLGACGNNTPTSEDETLISSKAGNVKVEDVMKEIGNEQIASNSFKVLLNKILQDKYGDKIDSKSIDKEVDSEVKKYGGKDQFNTLLKQQGLTMDEYKEQRKTIEYQKELLNEKVDISDKEIKDNTKKASHILIKVKEDKNDK
;
A
#
# COMPACT_ATOMS: atom_id res chain seq x y z
N MET A 1 -0.58 0.34 -75.49
CA MET A 1 -0.23 1.77 -75.40
C MET A 1 -1.21 2.44 -74.45
N ASN A 2 -0.69 3.28 -73.54
CA ASN A 2 -1.36 4.15 -72.54
C ASN A 2 -1.87 3.47 -71.26
N LYS A 3 -1.15 3.57 -70.13
CA LYS A 3 -0.90 4.71 -69.18
C LYS A 3 -2.11 5.00 -68.27
N GLY A 4 -1.87 4.97 -66.95
CA GLY A 4 -2.65 5.80 -66.01
C GLY A 4 -2.81 5.25 -64.60
N ILE A 5 -1.87 5.58 -63.71
CA ILE A 5 -2.00 5.45 -62.24
C ILE A 5 -3.03 6.48 -61.74
N LYS A 6 -3.98 6.06 -60.89
CA LYS A 6 -4.73 6.97 -60.00
C LYS A 6 -4.65 6.45 -58.56
N LYS A 7 -3.94 7.21 -57.72
CA LYS A 7 -3.96 7.09 -56.26
C LYS A 7 -5.38 7.41 -55.76
N ILE A 8 -5.98 6.49 -55.02
CA ILE A 8 -7.20 6.76 -54.25
C ILE A 8 -6.78 6.99 -52.80
N ILE A 9 -6.93 8.24 -52.36
CA ILE A 9 -6.81 8.68 -50.97
C ILE A 9 -8.15 8.36 -50.32
N LEU A 10 -8.20 7.38 -49.41
CA LEU A 10 -9.38 7.14 -48.58
C LEU A 10 -9.39 8.14 -47.40
N PRO A 11 -10.45 8.92 -47.20
CA PRO A 11 -10.57 9.78 -46.03
C PRO A 11 -10.88 8.92 -44.80
N LEU A 12 -9.99 8.93 -43.81
CA LEU A 12 -10.20 8.34 -42.49
C LEU A 12 -11.23 9.17 -41.72
N THR A 13 -12.49 8.76 -41.77
CA THR A 13 -13.55 9.33 -40.94
C THR A 13 -13.51 8.74 -39.53
N ALA A 14 -12.99 9.56 -38.62
CA ALA A 14 -13.41 9.78 -37.23
C ALA A 14 -14.16 8.67 -36.47
N SER A 15 -13.50 8.24 -35.39
CA SER A 15 -14.05 8.16 -34.03
C SER A 15 -15.14 7.11 -33.77
N ALA A 16 -14.71 5.85 -33.65
CA ALA A 16 -15.33 4.97 -32.67
C ALA A 16 -14.96 5.48 -31.27
N VAL A 17 -15.90 6.17 -30.62
CA VAL A 17 -15.85 6.40 -29.17
C VAL A 17 -16.00 5.03 -28.52
N LEU A 18 -14.89 4.39 -28.20
CA LEU A 18 -14.89 3.22 -27.32
C LEU A 18 -15.12 3.72 -25.89
N LEU A 19 -16.40 3.89 -25.55
CA LEU A 19 -16.87 3.76 -24.17
C LEU A 19 -16.56 2.33 -23.73
N GLY A 20 -15.40 2.10 -23.15
CA GLY A 20 -14.99 0.76 -22.76
C GLY A 20 -13.71 0.75 -21.94
N ALA A 21 -13.80 1.09 -20.65
CA ALA A 21 -12.93 0.55 -19.60
C ALA A 21 -13.47 0.90 -18.21
N CYS A 22 -14.69 0.45 -17.87
CA CYS A 22 -14.96 0.02 -16.49
C CYS A 22 -14.51 -1.45 -16.39
N GLY A 23 -13.20 -1.65 -16.46
CA GLY A 23 -12.54 -2.95 -16.35
C GLY A 23 -11.32 -2.73 -15.47
N ASN A 24 -11.13 -3.62 -14.52
CA ASN A 24 -10.15 -3.56 -13.42
C ASN A 24 -8.69 -3.72 -13.91
N ASN A 25 -8.34 -3.09 -15.02
CA ASN A 25 -7.08 -3.23 -15.71
C ASN A 25 -6.08 -2.29 -15.05
N THR A 26 -5.12 -2.87 -14.34
CA THR A 26 -3.95 -2.12 -13.88
C THR A 26 -3.22 -1.56 -15.10
N PRO A 27 -2.88 -0.26 -15.11
CA PRO A 27 -2.21 0.34 -16.25
C PRO A 27 -0.90 -0.38 -16.56
N THR A 28 -0.68 -0.70 -17.83
CA THR A 28 0.48 -1.48 -18.28
C THR A 28 1.47 -0.66 -19.11
N SER A 29 1.14 0.59 -19.42
CA SER A 29 1.96 1.48 -20.25
C SER A 29 1.84 2.93 -19.82
N GLU A 30 2.89 3.73 -20.06
CA GLU A 30 2.96 5.15 -19.67
C GLU A 30 1.89 6.01 -20.36
N ASP A 31 1.50 5.63 -21.58
CA ASP A 31 0.48 6.32 -22.38
C ASP A 31 -0.97 6.02 -21.98
N GLU A 32 -1.18 5.07 -21.07
CA GLU A 32 -2.51 4.62 -20.70
C GLU A 32 -3.27 5.71 -19.93
N THR A 33 -4.51 5.98 -20.36
CA THR A 33 -5.37 7.00 -19.73
C THR A 33 -5.98 6.45 -18.44
N LEU A 34 -5.71 7.12 -17.32
CA LEU A 34 -6.25 6.78 -16.01
C LEU A 34 -7.64 7.36 -15.81
N ILE A 35 -7.82 8.64 -16.15
CA ILE A 35 -9.09 9.36 -16.04
C ILE A 35 -9.26 10.27 -17.25
N SER A 36 -10.50 10.41 -17.71
CA SER A 36 -10.86 11.22 -18.89
C SER A 36 -11.98 12.18 -18.57
N SER A 37 -11.90 13.39 -19.11
CA SER A 37 -12.92 14.43 -18.98
C SER A 37 -13.04 15.23 -20.28
N LYS A 38 -14.06 16.10 -20.37
CA LYS A 38 -14.17 17.06 -21.48
C LYS A 38 -12.99 18.03 -21.56
N ALA A 39 -12.25 18.23 -20.46
CA ALA A 39 -11.10 19.12 -20.39
C ALA A 39 -9.78 18.44 -20.78
N GLY A 40 -9.78 17.11 -21.01
CA GLY A 40 -8.59 16.34 -21.33
C GLY A 40 -8.50 15.03 -20.57
N ASN A 41 -7.47 14.27 -20.91
CA ASN A 41 -7.14 12.98 -20.30
C ASN A 41 -5.94 13.15 -19.36
N VAL A 42 -5.94 12.39 -18.28
CA VAL A 42 -4.75 12.21 -17.43
C VAL A 42 -4.22 10.81 -17.68
N LYS A 43 -2.96 10.72 -18.11
CA LYS A 43 -2.27 9.45 -18.35
C LYS A 43 -1.43 9.02 -17.14
N VAL A 44 -0.93 7.79 -17.19
CA VAL A 44 0.07 7.28 -16.22
C VAL A 44 1.30 8.19 -16.17
N GLU A 45 1.83 8.60 -17.33
CA GLU A 45 3.00 9.49 -17.40
C GLU A 45 2.77 10.84 -16.68
N ASP A 46 1.56 11.38 -16.75
CA ASP A 46 1.22 12.67 -16.16
C ASP A 46 1.22 12.56 -14.63
N VAL A 47 0.66 11.47 -14.10
CA VAL A 47 0.67 11.19 -12.65
C VAL A 47 2.09 10.91 -12.16
N MET A 48 2.90 10.16 -12.90
CA MET A 48 4.29 9.91 -12.52
C MET A 48 5.12 11.20 -12.48
N LYS A 49 4.93 12.10 -13.46
CA LYS A 49 5.57 13.42 -13.44
C LYS A 49 5.13 14.25 -12.23
N GLU A 50 3.86 14.21 -11.86
CA GLU A 50 3.32 14.94 -10.70
C GLU A 50 3.83 14.39 -9.36
N ILE A 51 3.92 13.06 -9.21
CA ILE A 51 4.51 12.41 -8.02
C ILE A 51 6.00 12.78 -7.88
N GLY A 52 6.69 12.88 -9.01
CA GLY A 52 8.09 13.27 -9.08
C GLY A 52 9.08 12.14 -8.81
N ASN A 53 10.30 12.35 -9.29
CA ASN A 53 11.34 11.31 -9.33
C ASN A 53 11.76 10.80 -7.95
N GLU A 54 11.85 11.66 -6.94
CA GLU A 54 12.27 11.25 -5.59
C GLU A 54 11.29 10.29 -4.94
N GLN A 55 10.00 10.59 -5.03
CA GLN A 55 8.96 9.76 -4.45
C GLN A 55 8.80 8.44 -5.24
N ILE A 56 8.94 8.48 -6.57
CA ILE A 56 9.02 7.27 -7.39
C ILE A 56 10.21 6.40 -6.97
N ALA A 57 11.41 6.98 -6.82
CA ALA A 57 12.61 6.23 -6.43
C ALA A 57 12.47 5.62 -5.04
N SER A 58 12.00 6.39 -4.06
CA SER A 58 11.78 5.94 -2.68
C SER A 58 10.76 4.80 -2.61
N ASN A 59 9.62 4.95 -3.29
CA ASN A 59 8.59 3.91 -3.34
C ASN A 59 9.08 2.65 -4.08
N SER A 60 9.80 2.83 -5.18
CA SER A 60 10.39 1.71 -5.94
C SER A 60 11.38 0.92 -5.10
N PHE A 61 12.23 1.62 -4.34
CA PHE A 61 13.16 0.99 -3.40
C PHE A 61 12.42 0.21 -2.32
N LYS A 62 11.39 0.81 -1.70
CA LYS A 62 10.56 0.14 -0.68
C LYS A 62 9.92 -1.14 -1.23
N VAL A 63 9.37 -1.09 -2.44
CA VAL A 63 8.78 -2.26 -3.11
C VAL A 63 9.83 -3.32 -3.37
N LEU A 64 11.00 -2.96 -3.88
CA LEU A 64 12.09 -3.90 -4.14
C LEU A 64 12.59 -4.56 -2.85
N LEU A 65 12.81 -3.76 -1.80
CA LEU A 65 13.21 -4.27 -0.49
C LEU A 65 12.19 -5.28 0.03
N ASN A 66 10.90 -4.96 -0.02
CA ASN A 66 9.85 -5.88 0.41
C ASN A 66 9.85 -7.18 -0.39
N LYS A 67 10.08 -7.12 -1.71
CA LYS A 67 10.22 -8.32 -2.55
C LYS A 67 11.42 -9.18 -2.14
N ILE A 68 12.58 -8.57 -1.91
CA ILE A 68 13.79 -9.27 -1.44
C ILE A 68 13.54 -9.93 -0.09
N LEU A 69 12.88 -9.22 0.83
CA LEU A 69 12.54 -9.72 2.14
C LEU A 69 11.55 -10.88 2.08
N GLN A 70 10.52 -10.78 1.24
CA GLN A 70 9.56 -11.84 1.00
C GLN A 70 10.22 -13.07 0.37
N ASP A 71 11.12 -12.89 -0.59
CA ASP A 71 11.87 -13.99 -1.21
C ASP A 71 12.74 -14.72 -0.17
N LYS A 72 13.40 -13.97 0.72
CA LYS A 72 14.31 -14.53 1.72
C LYS A 72 13.62 -15.17 2.93
N TYR A 73 12.51 -14.60 3.38
CA TYR A 73 11.87 -14.97 4.65
C TYR A 73 10.42 -15.45 4.50
N GLY A 74 9.83 -15.39 3.30
CA GLY A 74 8.45 -15.79 3.02
C GLY A 74 8.10 -17.17 3.59
N ASP A 75 8.99 -18.14 3.39
CA ASP A 75 8.80 -19.52 3.86
C ASP A 75 8.93 -19.68 5.38
N LYS A 76 9.58 -18.72 6.06
CA LYS A 76 9.70 -18.72 7.53
C LYS A 76 8.47 -18.12 8.21
N ILE A 77 7.70 -17.31 7.50
CA ILE A 77 6.55 -16.61 8.06
C ILE A 77 5.29 -17.46 7.92
N ASP A 78 4.78 -17.95 9.06
CA ASP A 78 3.48 -18.61 9.11
C ASP A 78 2.36 -17.58 8.94
N SER A 79 1.78 -17.53 7.74
CA SER A 79 0.63 -16.68 7.45
C SER A 79 -0.57 -16.93 8.38
N LYS A 80 -0.74 -18.16 8.91
CA LYS A 80 -1.81 -18.46 9.87
C LYS A 80 -1.54 -17.85 11.24
N SER A 81 -0.28 -17.71 11.63
CA SER A 81 0.09 -17.02 12.87
C SER A 81 -0.30 -15.54 12.78
N ILE A 82 -0.01 -14.91 11.64
CA ILE A 82 -0.41 -13.51 11.38
C ILE A 82 -1.93 -13.37 11.40
N ASP A 83 -2.67 -14.26 10.76
CA ASP A 83 -4.15 -14.22 10.80
C ASP A 83 -4.68 -14.29 12.24
N LYS A 84 -4.12 -15.18 13.07
CA LYS A 84 -4.50 -15.28 14.49
C LYS A 84 -4.16 -14.01 15.28
N GLU A 85 -3.02 -13.41 15.00
CA GLU A 85 -2.59 -12.18 15.67
C GLU A 85 -3.52 -11.02 15.32
N VAL A 86 -3.85 -10.87 14.02
CA VAL A 86 -4.83 -9.89 13.53
C VAL A 86 -6.21 -10.14 14.13
N ASP A 87 -6.68 -11.39 14.20
CA ASP A 87 -7.97 -11.71 14.82
C ASP A 87 -8.00 -11.36 16.33
N SER A 88 -6.87 -11.54 17.02
CA SER A 88 -6.70 -11.13 18.42
C SER A 88 -6.75 -9.60 18.55
N GLU A 89 -6.09 -8.86 17.66
CA GLU A 89 -6.17 -7.40 17.61
C GLU A 89 -7.60 -6.93 17.33
N VAL A 90 -8.27 -7.50 16.34
CA VAL A 90 -9.68 -7.22 16.02
C VAL A 90 -10.57 -7.37 17.26
N LYS A 91 -10.38 -8.43 18.05
CA LYS A 91 -11.12 -8.63 19.31
C LYS A 91 -10.81 -7.55 20.34
N LYS A 92 -9.54 -7.17 20.50
CA LYS A 92 -9.10 -6.10 21.43
C LYS A 92 -9.70 -4.74 21.06
N TYR A 93 -9.87 -4.47 19.77
CA TYR A 93 -10.43 -3.23 19.25
C TYR A 93 -11.96 -3.24 19.11
N GLY A 94 -12.67 -4.14 19.80
CA GLY A 94 -14.13 -4.13 19.84
C GLY A 94 -14.82 -4.84 18.67
N GLY A 95 -14.10 -5.68 17.94
CA GLY A 95 -14.62 -6.51 16.85
C GLY A 95 -14.34 -5.95 15.46
N LYS A 96 -14.75 -6.72 14.45
CA LYS A 96 -14.38 -6.49 13.05
C LYS A 96 -14.88 -5.15 12.51
N ASP A 97 -16.05 -4.69 12.93
CA ASP A 97 -16.64 -3.44 12.44
C ASP A 97 -15.91 -2.20 12.96
N GLN A 98 -15.56 -2.18 14.25
CA GLN A 98 -14.74 -1.12 14.82
C GLN A 98 -13.34 -1.14 14.23
N PHE A 99 -12.73 -2.32 14.10
CA PHE A 99 -11.41 -2.44 13.49
C PHE A 99 -11.40 -1.98 12.02
N ASN A 100 -12.38 -2.39 11.21
CA ASN A 100 -12.53 -1.92 9.83
C ASN A 100 -12.74 -0.41 9.74
N THR A 101 -13.44 0.20 10.71
CA THR A 101 -13.60 1.65 10.77
C THR A 101 -12.25 2.33 11.03
N LEU A 102 -11.43 1.80 11.93
CA LEU A 102 -10.08 2.28 12.18
C LEU A 102 -9.18 2.15 10.95
N LEU A 103 -9.22 1.00 10.26
CA LEU A 103 -8.44 0.80 9.03
C LEU A 103 -8.85 1.78 7.93
N LYS A 104 -10.15 2.00 7.73
CA LYS A 104 -10.66 2.97 6.75
C LYS A 104 -10.18 4.39 7.03
N GLN A 105 -10.10 4.80 8.30
CA GLN A 105 -9.54 6.10 8.68
C GLN A 105 -8.07 6.26 8.30
N GLN A 106 -7.33 5.15 8.25
CA GLN A 106 -5.92 5.11 7.80
C GLN A 106 -5.80 4.91 6.28
N GLY A 107 -6.91 4.81 5.55
CA GLY A 107 -6.92 4.50 4.13
C GLY A 107 -6.49 3.07 3.81
N LEU A 108 -6.64 2.14 4.76
CA LEU A 108 -6.26 0.73 4.62
C LEU A 108 -7.48 -0.19 4.59
N THR A 109 -7.34 -1.28 3.86
CA THR A 109 -8.21 -2.45 3.92
C THR A 109 -7.64 -3.50 4.87
N MET A 110 -8.47 -4.49 5.24
CA MET A 110 -8.02 -5.61 6.07
C MET A 110 -6.89 -6.42 5.40
N ASP A 111 -6.94 -6.57 4.08
CA ASP A 111 -5.94 -7.34 3.34
C ASP A 111 -4.61 -6.57 3.27
N GLU A 112 -4.65 -5.27 2.99
CA GLU A 112 -3.46 -4.40 3.06
C GLU A 112 -2.87 -4.36 4.47
N TYR A 113 -3.70 -4.37 5.51
CA TYR A 113 -3.24 -4.45 6.89
C TYR A 113 -2.47 -5.75 7.15
N LYS A 114 -3.01 -6.91 6.71
CA LYS A 114 -2.32 -8.20 6.82
C LYS A 114 -1.01 -8.23 6.05
N GLU A 115 -0.96 -7.61 4.86
CA GLU A 115 0.26 -7.50 4.07
C GLU A 115 1.32 -6.62 4.76
N GLN A 116 0.89 -5.52 5.40
CA GLN A 116 1.78 -4.72 6.27
C GLN A 116 2.32 -5.55 7.43
N ARG A 117 1.50 -6.37 8.09
CA ARG A 117 1.96 -7.28 9.15
C ARG A 117 3.01 -8.26 8.65
N LYS A 118 2.80 -8.87 7.48
CA LYS A 118 3.81 -9.74 6.84
C LYS A 118 5.13 -9.02 6.59
N THR A 119 5.05 -7.79 6.07
CA THR A 119 6.23 -6.96 5.82
C THR A 119 7.02 -6.69 7.10
N ILE A 120 6.32 -6.38 8.20
CA ILE A 120 6.95 -6.17 9.52
C ILE A 120 7.64 -7.45 10.00
N GLU A 121 7.03 -8.62 9.83
CA GLU A 121 7.66 -9.89 10.21
C GLU A 121 8.92 -10.18 9.39
N TYR A 122 8.93 -9.90 8.08
CA TYR A 122 10.17 -10.05 7.30
C TYR A 122 11.28 -9.12 7.77
N GLN A 123 10.94 -7.90 8.18
CA GLN A 123 11.91 -6.96 8.74
C GLN A 123 12.44 -7.43 10.09
N LYS A 124 11.58 -8.01 10.94
CA LYS A 124 12.01 -8.64 12.20
C LYS A 124 12.97 -9.79 11.95
N GLU A 125 12.70 -10.66 10.99
CA GLU A 125 13.62 -11.75 10.62
C GLU A 125 14.97 -11.22 10.12
N LEU A 126 14.96 -10.14 9.33
CA LEU A 126 16.20 -9.46 8.94
C LEU A 126 16.98 -8.95 10.16
N LEU A 127 16.31 -8.29 11.10
CA LEU A 127 16.94 -7.77 12.31
C LEU A 127 17.48 -8.90 13.18
N ASN A 128 16.71 -9.97 13.39
CA ASN A 128 17.13 -11.14 14.15
C ASN A 128 18.36 -11.82 13.52
N GLU A 129 18.50 -11.80 12.19
CA GLU A 129 19.68 -12.33 11.51
C GLU A 129 20.91 -11.41 11.64
N LYS A 130 20.71 -10.09 11.66
CA LYS A 130 21.81 -9.10 11.59
C LYS A 130 22.23 -8.51 12.93
N VAL A 131 21.37 -8.60 13.93
CA VAL A 131 21.54 -7.97 15.23
C VAL A 131 21.47 -9.06 16.28
N ASP A 132 22.61 -9.33 16.92
CA ASP A 132 22.68 -10.22 18.07
C ASP A 132 22.55 -9.34 19.33
N ILE A 133 21.45 -9.50 20.07
CA ILE A 133 21.24 -8.83 21.35
C ILE A 133 21.14 -9.92 22.42
N SER A 134 22.01 -9.82 23.42
CA SER A 134 21.98 -10.75 24.54
C SER A 134 20.93 -10.36 25.60
N ASP A 135 20.33 -11.35 26.27
CA ASP A 135 19.44 -11.11 27.42
C ASP A 135 20.11 -10.29 28.53
N LYS A 136 21.44 -10.39 28.64
CA LYS A 136 22.26 -9.61 29.56
C LYS A 136 22.21 -8.12 29.22
N GLU A 137 22.40 -7.75 27.97
CA GLU A 137 22.30 -6.35 27.53
C GLU A 137 20.90 -5.78 27.71
N ILE A 138 19.85 -6.56 27.46
CA ILE A 138 18.46 -6.12 27.70
C ILE A 138 18.25 -5.84 29.18
N LYS A 139 18.69 -6.75 30.05
CA LYS A 139 18.51 -6.64 31.49
C LYS A 139 19.28 -5.47 32.08
N ASP A 140 20.50 -5.24 31.61
CA ASP A 140 21.36 -4.14 32.07
C ASP A 140 20.81 -2.76 31.64
N ASN A 141 20.00 -2.69 30.57
CA ASN A 141 19.38 -1.46 30.07
C ASN A 141 17.92 -1.23 30.53
N THR A 142 17.30 -2.18 31.25
CA THR A 142 15.89 -2.08 31.65
C THR A 142 15.72 -1.30 32.96
N LYS A 143 14.93 -0.20 32.95
CA LYS A 143 14.57 0.57 34.16
C LYS A 143 13.17 0.19 34.66
N LYS A 144 13.02 -0.01 35.97
CA LYS A 144 11.71 -0.26 36.59
C LYS A 144 10.93 1.05 36.74
N ALA A 145 9.65 1.04 36.38
CA ALA A 145 8.74 2.17 36.56
C ALA A 145 7.43 1.72 37.22
N SER A 146 6.80 2.62 37.97
CA SER A 146 5.47 2.46 38.58
C SER A 146 4.55 3.58 38.07
N HIS A 147 3.30 3.27 37.76
CA HIS A 147 2.30 4.26 37.33
C HIS A 147 1.04 4.18 38.20
N ILE A 148 0.39 5.32 38.43
CA ILE A 148 -0.91 5.42 39.12
C ILE A 148 -1.90 6.04 38.12
N LEU A 149 -2.96 5.31 37.78
CA LEU A 149 -4.05 5.82 36.95
C LEU A 149 -5.09 6.49 37.86
N ILE A 150 -5.20 7.81 37.83
CA ILE A 150 -6.21 8.56 38.60
C ILE A 150 -7.37 8.95 37.67
N LYS A 151 -8.59 8.54 38.02
CA LYS A 151 -9.81 9.02 37.36
C LYS A 151 -10.23 10.33 38.01
N VAL A 152 -10.02 11.46 37.33
CA VAL A 152 -10.57 12.75 37.76
C VAL A 152 -12.07 12.76 37.46
N LYS A 153 -12.90 13.10 38.46
CA LYS A 153 -14.32 13.39 38.23
C LYS A 153 -14.40 14.82 37.69
N GLU A 154 -14.99 15.00 36.51
CA GLU A 154 -15.38 16.34 36.05
C GLU A 154 -16.48 16.86 36.97
N ASP A 155 -16.18 17.90 37.75
CA ASP A 155 -17.19 18.67 38.47
C ASP A 155 -17.85 19.64 37.50
N LYS A 156 -19.19 19.76 37.58
CA LYS A 156 -20.03 20.58 36.67
C LYS A 156 -19.75 22.09 36.70
N ASN A 157 -18.74 22.53 37.45
CA ASN A 157 -18.32 23.92 37.60
C ASN A 157 -17.04 24.27 36.83
N ASP A 158 -16.37 23.31 36.17
CA ASP A 158 -15.16 23.55 35.37
C ASP A 158 -15.46 24.03 33.91
N LYS A 159 -16.48 24.87 33.73
CA LYS A 159 -16.76 25.54 32.45
C LYS A 159 -16.41 27.03 32.51
#